data_AF-A0A1H4U218-F1
#
_entry.id   AF-A0A1H4U218-F1
#
_cell.length_a   1.000
_cell.length_b   1.000
_cell.length_c   1.000
_cell.angle_alpha   90.00
_cell.angle_beta   90.00
_cell.angle_gamma   90.00
#
_symmetry.space_group_name_H-M   'P 1'
#
loop_
_entity.id
_entity.type
_entity.pdbx_description
1 polymer ?
#
loop_
_entity_poly.entity_id
_entity_poly.type
_entity_poly.pdbx_seq_one_letter_code
_entity_poly.pdbx_strand_id
1 'polypeptide(L)'
;MLEELKTSECEMQQAEYRRLENRSFVEKLKDGDRDSWLKVGGVAIAALIIAALIQHNSPAERAKRDNAAIERRERMRAAAAERAEAEAAQRALDEERQRWIDDAAATMRAGMPVTEPVPAGVDGDQARSAARTLVATEQLRTNFARTFPILRNPVDFASTLEIAGLAGIVVQTVPTPAGNQELTTVRVPPLLRVGYTAGALILDFDGLPGQTLGVWRRSAEVLRSGLRASSITVDEPIGGRFRVTLTGEETR
;
A
#
# COMPACT_ATOMS: atom_id res chain seq x y z
N MET A 1 19.75 -0.01 -25.19
CA MET A 1 20.09 -0.88 -24.05
C MET A 1 21.36 -1.72 -24.26
N LEU A 2 21.61 -2.34 -25.42
CA LEU A 2 22.84 -3.13 -25.65
C LEU A 2 24.10 -2.30 -25.95
N GLU A 3 23.98 -1.06 -26.41
CA GLU A 3 25.15 -0.20 -26.68
C GLU A 3 25.70 0.52 -25.42
N GLU A 4 24.82 0.92 -24.49
CA GLU A 4 25.25 1.57 -23.24
C GLU A 4 26.04 0.62 -22.31
N LEU A 5 25.74 -0.68 -22.36
CA LEU A 5 26.50 -1.71 -21.63
C LEU A 5 27.93 -1.87 -22.16
N LYS A 6 28.16 -1.74 -23.47
CA LYS A 6 29.51 -1.85 -24.06
C LYS A 6 30.39 -0.63 -23.73
N THR A 7 29.80 0.56 -23.64
CA THR A 7 30.54 1.76 -23.24
C THR A 7 30.95 1.69 -21.76
N SER A 8 30.04 1.20 -20.90
CA SER A 8 30.32 0.97 -19.47
C SER A 8 31.42 -0.07 -19.23
N GLU A 9 31.43 -1.18 -19.98
CA GLU A 9 32.48 -2.20 -19.85
C GLU A 9 33.85 -1.70 -20.34
N CYS A 10 33.88 -0.88 -21.40
CA CYS A 10 35.11 -0.29 -21.92
C CYS A 10 35.71 0.75 -20.95
N GLU A 11 34.87 1.59 -20.34
CA GLU A 11 35.31 2.56 -19.34
C GLU A 11 35.79 1.89 -18.05
N MET A 12 35.15 0.79 -17.64
CA MET A 12 35.55 -0.01 -16.49
C MET A 12 36.89 -0.73 -16.74
N GLN A 13 37.10 -1.31 -17.93
CA GLN A 13 38.38 -1.92 -18.31
C GLN A 13 39.51 -0.89 -18.42
N GLN A 14 39.26 0.31 -18.95
CA GLN A 14 40.27 1.37 -18.95
C GLN A 14 40.61 1.88 -17.55
N ALA A 15 39.62 1.98 -16.65
CA ALA A 15 39.86 2.37 -15.26
C ALA A 15 40.64 1.30 -14.48
N GLU A 16 40.38 0.02 -14.76
CA GLU A 16 41.08 -1.11 -14.15
C GLU A 16 42.51 -1.26 -14.69
N TYR A 17 42.74 -1.04 -15.98
CA TYR A 17 44.07 -1.00 -16.58
C TYR A 17 44.93 0.13 -16.00
N ARG A 18 44.35 1.33 -15.82
CA ARG A 18 45.04 2.45 -15.13
C ARG A 18 45.31 2.18 -13.65
N ARG A 19 44.47 1.39 -12.97
CA ARG A 19 44.72 0.95 -11.58
C ARG A 19 45.85 -0.06 -11.50
N LEU A 20 45.92 -1.00 -12.45
CA LEU A 20 46.97 -2.03 -12.51
C LEU A 20 48.33 -1.44 -12.91
N GLU A 21 48.39 -0.50 -13.85
CA GLU A 21 49.62 0.24 -14.18
C GLU A 21 50.13 1.04 -12.98
N ASN A 22 49.24 1.74 -12.26
CA ASN A 22 49.62 2.46 -11.06
C ASN A 22 50.06 1.52 -9.93
N ARG A 23 49.46 0.33 -9.79
CA ARG A 23 49.86 -0.64 -8.76
C ARG A 23 51.21 -1.29 -9.06
N SER A 24 51.47 -1.65 -10.32
CA SER A 24 52.77 -2.14 -10.80
C SER A 24 53.88 -1.10 -10.62
N PHE A 25 53.56 0.17 -10.85
CA PHE A 25 54.46 1.29 -10.63
C PHE A 25 54.75 1.54 -9.13
N VAL A 26 53.73 1.43 -8.28
CA VAL A 26 53.83 1.59 -6.82
C VAL A 26 54.53 0.40 -6.14
N GLU A 27 54.41 -0.82 -6.65
CA GLU A 27 55.15 -1.98 -6.13
C GLU A 27 56.64 -1.94 -6.54
N LYS A 28 56.97 -1.49 -7.76
CA LYS A 28 58.36 -1.24 -8.17
C LYS A 28 59.04 -0.12 -7.37
N LEU A 29 58.26 0.75 -6.73
CA LEU A 29 58.75 1.80 -5.81
C LEU A 29 59.18 1.27 -4.42
N LYS A 30 58.81 0.03 -4.05
CA LYS A 30 59.12 -0.54 -2.71
C LYS A 30 60.45 -1.28 -2.62
N ASP A 31 60.95 -1.84 -3.73
CA ASP A 31 62.12 -2.73 -3.74
C ASP A 31 63.40 -2.09 -4.30
N GLY A 32 63.37 -0.80 -4.65
CA GLY A 32 64.50 -0.08 -5.26
C GLY A 32 65.19 0.90 -4.32
N ASP A 33 66.48 0.66 -4.08
CA ASP A 33 67.48 1.51 -3.40
C ASP A 33 67.15 3.02 -3.38
N ARG A 34 66.83 3.54 -2.19
CA ARG A 34 66.34 4.91 -1.95
C ARG A 34 67.33 5.99 -2.40
N ASP A 35 68.64 5.72 -2.45
CA ASP A 35 69.66 6.73 -2.75
C ASP A 35 69.97 6.87 -4.25
N SER A 36 69.70 5.84 -5.06
CA SER A 36 70.00 5.86 -6.51
C SER A 36 68.90 6.56 -7.32
N TRP A 37 67.65 6.48 -6.86
CA TRP A 37 66.52 7.12 -7.56
C TRP A 37 66.37 8.60 -7.25
N LEU A 38 66.79 9.08 -6.08
CA LEU A 38 66.68 10.50 -5.70
C LEU A 38 67.52 11.45 -6.58
N LYS A 39 68.57 10.97 -7.27
CA LYS A 39 69.48 11.83 -8.04
C LYS A 39 69.16 11.96 -9.53
N VAL A 40 68.44 11.00 -10.14
CA VAL A 40 68.17 11.05 -11.61
C VAL A 40 66.72 10.69 -11.98
N GLY A 41 66.09 9.72 -11.32
CA GLY A 41 64.72 9.30 -11.67
C GLY A 41 63.61 10.05 -10.93
N GLY A 42 63.83 10.38 -9.65
CA GLY A 42 62.87 11.09 -8.80
C GLY A 42 62.64 12.53 -9.25
N VAL A 43 63.67 13.20 -9.78
CA VAL A 43 63.54 14.56 -10.33
C VAL A 43 62.74 14.54 -11.63
N ALA A 44 62.95 13.56 -12.51
CA ALA A 44 62.21 13.45 -13.77
C ALA A 44 60.73 13.08 -13.54
N ILE A 45 60.45 12.14 -12.63
CA ILE A 45 59.08 11.75 -12.26
C ILE A 45 58.39 12.90 -11.51
N ALA A 46 59.06 13.56 -10.57
CA ALA A 46 58.51 14.74 -9.89
C ALA A 46 58.28 15.89 -10.88
N ALA A 47 59.18 16.12 -11.85
CA ALA A 47 58.99 17.12 -12.90
C ALA A 47 57.82 16.78 -13.83
N LEU A 48 57.60 15.51 -14.16
CA LEU A 48 56.44 15.06 -14.94
C LEU A 48 55.13 15.19 -14.15
N ILE A 49 55.14 14.85 -12.86
CA ILE A 49 53.97 15.02 -11.98
C ILE A 49 53.68 16.52 -11.78
N ILE A 50 54.70 17.36 -11.57
CA ILE A 50 54.57 18.80 -11.45
C ILE A 50 54.12 19.42 -12.78
N ALA A 51 54.69 19.01 -13.91
CA ALA A 51 54.27 19.46 -15.23
C ALA A 51 52.83 19.05 -15.53
N ALA A 52 52.44 17.81 -15.23
CA ALA A 52 51.07 17.33 -15.38
C ALA A 52 50.11 18.05 -14.42
N LEU A 53 50.51 18.34 -13.18
CA LEU A 53 49.75 19.15 -12.23
C LEU A 53 49.63 20.61 -12.70
N ILE A 54 50.67 21.21 -13.28
CA ILE A 54 50.64 22.55 -13.85
C ILE A 54 49.75 22.59 -15.11
N GLN A 55 49.81 21.57 -15.96
CA GLN A 55 48.95 21.44 -17.16
C GLN A 55 47.48 21.24 -16.77
N HIS A 56 47.19 20.33 -15.83
CA HIS A 56 45.84 20.06 -15.33
C HIS A 56 45.28 21.15 -14.41
N ASN A 57 46.14 22.04 -13.90
CA ASN A 57 45.76 23.18 -13.09
C ASN A 57 46.09 24.50 -13.80
N SER A 58 46.24 24.47 -15.12
CA SER A 58 46.40 25.69 -15.91
C SER A 58 45.14 26.56 -15.75
N PRO A 59 45.26 27.90 -15.80
CA PRO A 59 44.10 28.79 -15.70
C PRO A 59 43.01 28.46 -16.74
N ALA A 60 43.40 27.98 -17.93
CA ALA A 60 42.50 27.58 -19.00
C ALA A 60 41.71 26.30 -18.67
N GLU A 61 42.36 25.25 -18.14
CA GLU A 61 41.68 24.02 -17.71
C GLU A 61 40.78 24.26 -16.50
N ARG A 62 41.17 25.15 -15.57
CA ARG A 62 40.30 25.60 -14.47
C ARG A 62 39.05 26.31 -14.98
N ALA A 63 39.21 27.28 -15.88
CA ALA A 63 38.08 27.98 -16.49
C ALA A 63 37.14 27.03 -17.26
N LYS A 64 37.68 26.03 -17.95
CA LYS A 64 36.88 25.01 -18.65
C LYS A 64 36.08 24.13 -17.68
N ARG A 65 36.68 23.73 -16.56
CA ARG A 65 35.99 22.95 -15.50
C ARG A 65 34.93 23.79 -14.81
N ASP A 66 35.21 25.04 -14.53
CA ASP A 66 34.28 25.97 -13.90
C ASP A 66 33.08 26.24 -14.82
N ASN A 67 33.32 26.48 -16.11
CA ASN A 67 32.25 26.62 -17.11
C ASN A 67 31.40 25.35 -17.22
N ALA A 68 32.02 24.16 -17.29
CA ALA A 68 31.28 22.89 -17.33
C ALA A 68 30.47 22.65 -16.05
N ALA A 69 30.99 23.06 -14.88
CA ALA A 69 30.27 22.98 -13.61
C ALA A 69 29.09 23.96 -13.56
N ILE A 70 29.23 25.16 -14.12
CA ILE A 70 28.15 26.15 -14.26
C ILE A 70 27.07 25.59 -15.19
N GLU A 71 27.41 25.09 -16.38
CA GLU A 71 26.44 24.49 -17.31
C GLU A 71 25.68 23.30 -16.68
N ARG A 72 26.38 22.43 -15.94
CA ARG A 72 25.73 21.32 -15.22
C ARG A 72 24.76 21.82 -14.15
N ARG A 73 25.13 22.86 -13.40
CA ARG A 73 24.24 23.47 -12.38
C ARG A 73 23.02 24.10 -13.03
N GLU A 74 23.17 24.76 -14.18
CA GLU A 74 22.07 25.34 -14.92
C GLU A 74 21.12 24.27 -15.47
N ARG A 75 21.66 23.19 -16.06
CA ARG A 75 20.84 22.04 -16.50
C ARG A 75 20.10 21.38 -15.34
N MET A 76 20.74 21.21 -14.19
CA MET A 76 20.07 20.66 -13.00
C MET A 76 18.99 21.59 -12.46
N ARG A 77 19.20 22.91 -12.48
CA ARG A 77 18.17 23.88 -12.08
C ARG A 77 16.99 23.89 -13.05
N ALA A 78 17.24 23.83 -14.35
CA ALA A 78 16.19 23.73 -15.37
C ALA A 78 15.37 22.44 -15.19
N ALA A 79 16.03 21.29 -15.03
CA ALA A 79 15.35 20.01 -14.79
C ALA A 79 14.60 19.99 -13.44
N ALA A 80 15.12 20.64 -12.41
CA ALA A 80 14.42 20.77 -11.13
C ALA A 80 13.18 21.67 -11.22
N ALA A 81 13.26 22.75 -12.00
CA ALA A 81 12.11 23.63 -12.26
C ALA A 81 11.02 22.88 -13.04
N GLU A 82 11.39 22.16 -14.10
CA GLU A 82 10.44 21.36 -14.89
C GLU A 82 9.74 20.29 -14.04
N ARG A 83 10.49 19.60 -13.15
CA ARG A 83 9.89 18.64 -12.21
C ARG A 83 8.96 19.32 -11.21
N ALA A 84 9.34 20.48 -10.68
CA ALA A 84 8.50 21.22 -9.75
C ALA A 84 7.19 21.69 -10.42
N GLU A 85 7.26 22.13 -11.67
CA GLU A 85 6.08 22.50 -12.47
C GLU A 85 5.19 21.28 -12.74
N ALA A 86 5.77 20.14 -13.11
CA ALA A 86 5.02 18.90 -13.32
C ALA A 86 4.34 18.40 -12.02
N GLU A 87 5.04 18.45 -10.89
CA GLU A 87 4.46 18.11 -9.59
C GLU A 87 3.35 19.07 -9.18
N ALA A 88 3.52 20.37 -9.42
CA ALA A 88 2.48 21.36 -9.13
C ALA A 88 1.23 21.13 -10.00
N ALA A 89 1.41 20.83 -11.28
CA ALA A 89 0.32 20.48 -12.19
C ALA A 89 -0.41 19.20 -11.73
N GLN A 90 0.34 18.16 -11.30
CA GLN A 90 -0.27 16.93 -10.79
C GLN A 90 -1.07 17.18 -9.50
N ARG A 91 -0.54 17.99 -8.57
CA ARG A 91 -1.27 18.35 -7.34
C ARG A 91 -2.56 19.11 -7.65
N ALA A 92 -2.53 20.02 -8.62
CA ALA A 92 -3.73 20.74 -9.05
C ALA A 92 -4.80 19.78 -9.60
N LEU A 93 -4.40 18.79 -10.41
CA LEU A 93 -5.30 17.75 -10.90
C LEU A 93 -5.86 16.87 -9.77
N ASP A 94 -5.03 16.49 -8.80
CA ASP A 94 -5.46 15.69 -7.64
C ASP A 94 -6.44 16.46 -6.75
N GLU A 95 -6.22 17.76 -6.54
CA GLU A 95 -7.15 18.64 -5.83
C GLU A 95 -8.49 18.78 -6.56
N GLU A 96 -8.47 18.98 -7.88
CA GLU A 96 -9.68 19.07 -8.69
C GLU A 96 -10.46 17.75 -8.67
N ARG A 97 -9.75 16.62 -8.81
CA ARG A 97 -10.32 15.28 -8.66
C ARG A 97 -10.99 15.11 -7.31
N GLN A 98 -10.33 15.51 -6.22
CA GLN A 98 -10.88 15.36 -4.87
C GLN A 98 -12.13 16.22 -4.67
N ARG A 99 -12.12 17.47 -5.14
CA ARG A 99 -13.30 18.35 -5.08
C ARG A 99 -14.48 17.74 -5.83
N TRP A 100 -14.25 17.21 -7.02
CA TRP A 100 -15.29 16.53 -7.79
C TRP A 100 -15.84 15.30 -7.06
N ILE A 101 -14.97 14.49 -6.43
CA ILE A 101 -15.39 13.33 -5.63
C ILE A 101 -16.30 13.75 -4.47
N ASP A 102 -15.94 14.82 -3.76
CA ASP A 102 -16.70 15.32 -2.61
C ASP A 102 -18.06 15.88 -3.02
N ASP A 103 -18.11 16.62 -4.14
CA ASP A 103 -19.37 17.12 -4.69
C ASP A 103 -20.27 16.00 -5.23
N ALA A 104 -19.70 15.05 -5.99
CA ALA A 104 -20.42 13.87 -6.44
C ALA A 104 -20.99 13.07 -5.27
N ALA A 105 -20.23 12.93 -4.18
CA ALA A 105 -20.71 12.30 -2.95
C ALA A 105 -21.85 13.09 -2.29
N ALA A 106 -21.79 14.43 -2.29
CA ALA A 106 -22.87 15.30 -1.79
C ALA A 106 -24.14 15.16 -2.63
N THR A 107 -24.02 15.15 -3.95
CA THR A 107 -25.11 14.94 -4.90
C THR A 107 -25.76 13.57 -4.70
N MET A 108 -24.95 12.51 -4.55
CA MET A 108 -25.45 11.16 -4.24
C MET A 108 -26.16 11.10 -2.89
N ARG A 109 -25.66 11.79 -1.86
CA ARG A 109 -26.32 11.92 -0.54
C ARG A 109 -27.70 12.57 -0.66
N ALA A 110 -27.85 13.54 -1.55
CA ALA A 110 -29.14 14.17 -1.85
C ALA A 110 -30.09 13.30 -2.70
N GLY A 111 -29.69 12.08 -3.06
CA GLY A 111 -30.49 11.18 -3.90
C GLY A 111 -30.56 11.60 -5.37
N MET A 112 -29.70 12.54 -5.78
CA MET A 112 -29.67 13.06 -7.14
C MET A 112 -28.66 12.29 -8.01
N PRO A 113 -28.93 12.14 -9.32
CA PRO A 113 -27.94 11.57 -10.23
C PRO A 113 -26.75 12.52 -10.38
N VAL A 114 -25.53 11.98 -10.30
CA VAL A 114 -24.31 12.74 -10.64
C VAL A 114 -24.28 12.93 -12.15
N THR A 115 -24.60 14.15 -12.58
CA THR A 115 -24.64 14.54 -14.01
C THR A 115 -23.44 15.38 -14.42
N GLU A 116 -22.67 15.86 -13.44
CA GLU A 116 -21.50 16.68 -13.69
C GLU A 116 -20.41 15.91 -14.45
N PRO A 117 -19.83 16.51 -15.50
CA PRO A 117 -18.72 15.91 -16.22
C PRO A 117 -17.50 15.80 -15.30
N VAL A 118 -16.77 14.70 -15.43
CA VAL A 118 -15.49 14.51 -14.74
C VAL A 118 -14.45 15.47 -15.34
N PRO A 119 -13.61 16.13 -14.54
CA PRO A 119 -12.53 16.98 -15.03
C PRO A 119 -11.61 16.27 -16.04
N ALA A 120 -11.12 17.02 -17.01
CA ALA A 120 -10.20 16.48 -18.01
C ALA A 120 -8.90 15.99 -17.36
N GLY A 121 -8.43 14.81 -17.73
CA GLY A 121 -7.23 14.19 -17.14
C GLY A 121 -7.48 13.40 -15.85
N VAL A 122 -8.72 13.38 -15.35
CA VAL A 122 -9.13 12.54 -14.21
C VAL A 122 -9.79 11.25 -14.71
N ASP A 123 -9.40 10.11 -14.14
CA ASP A 123 -10.09 8.84 -14.37
C ASP A 123 -11.49 8.88 -13.75
N GLY A 124 -12.51 9.00 -14.61
CA GLY A 124 -13.90 9.14 -14.19
C GLY A 124 -14.47 7.91 -13.50
N ASP A 125 -14.04 6.70 -13.84
CA ASP A 125 -14.55 5.50 -13.19
C ASP A 125 -13.94 5.34 -11.79
N GLN A 126 -12.65 5.65 -11.65
CA GLN A 126 -11.99 5.70 -10.36
C GLN A 126 -12.61 6.79 -9.45
N ALA A 127 -12.87 7.98 -9.98
CA ALA A 127 -13.47 9.08 -9.23
C ALA A 127 -14.91 8.75 -8.77
N ARG A 128 -15.75 8.20 -9.66
CA ARG A 128 -17.11 7.75 -9.30
C ARG A 128 -17.09 6.65 -8.24
N SER A 129 -16.17 5.69 -8.37
CA SER A 129 -16.00 4.61 -7.38
C SER A 129 -15.59 5.18 -6.02
N ALA A 130 -14.71 6.18 -5.99
CA ALA A 130 -14.32 6.87 -4.76
C ALA A 130 -15.52 7.59 -4.12
N ALA A 131 -16.30 8.35 -4.89
CA ALA A 131 -17.51 9.03 -4.40
C ALA A 131 -18.52 8.05 -3.80
N ARG A 132 -18.81 6.92 -4.49
CA ARG A 132 -19.67 5.85 -3.97
C ARG A 132 -19.13 5.26 -2.67
N THR A 133 -17.82 5.06 -2.58
CA THR A 133 -17.16 4.51 -1.38
C THR A 133 -17.27 5.45 -0.19
N LEU A 134 -17.15 6.76 -0.39
CA LEU A 134 -17.36 7.76 0.65
C LEU A 134 -18.80 7.70 1.18
N VAL A 135 -19.79 7.77 0.29
CA VAL A 135 -21.22 7.69 0.65
C VAL A 135 -21.52 6.38 1.38
N ALA A 136 -21.02 5.25 0.87
CA ALA A 136 -21.23 3.95 1.51
C ALA A 136 -20.59 3.89 2.90
N THR A 137 -19.40 4.44 3.08
CA THR A 137 -18.71 4.47 4.38
C THR A 137 -19.45 5.32 5.39
N GLU A 138 -19.96 6.48 4.97
CA GLU A 138 -20.75 7.38 5.81
C GLU A 138 -22.09 6.75 6.20
N GLN A 139 -22.82 6.19 5.25
CA GLN A 139 -24.06 5.48 5.53
C GLN A 139 -23.83 4.29 6.46
N LEU A 140 -22.76 3.52 6.25
CA LEU A 140 -22.39 2.43 7.15
C LEU A 140 -22.14 2.95 8.57
N ARG A 141 -21.34 4.02 8.71
CA ARG A 141 -21.04 4.62 10.01
C ARG A 141 -22.28 5.13 10.71
N THR A 142 -23.22 5.71 9.97
CA THR A 142 -24.46 6.28 10.52
C THR A 142 -25.45 5.19 10.88
N ASN A 143 -25.79 4.33 9.92
CA ASN A 143 -26.88 3.36 10.04
C ASN A 143 -26.50 2.15 10.89
N PHE A 144 -25.21 1.81 10.98
CA PHE A 144 -24.70 0.63 11.68
C PHE A 144 -23.66 0.96 12.75
N ALA A 145 -23.64 2.21 13.25
CA ALA A 145 -22.74 2.67 14.31
C ALA A 145 -22.71 1.73 15.52
N ARG A 146 -23.90 1.22 15.88
CA ARG A 146 -24.12 0.34 17.04
C ARG A 146 -23.85 -1.13 16.73
N THR A 147 -23.97 -1.56 15.48
CA THR A 147 -23.72 -2.94 15.03
C THR A 147 -22.23 -3.25 14.93
N PHE A 148 -21.42 -2.29 14.44
CA PHE A 148 -19.99 -2.53 14.21
C PHE A 148 -19.17 -2.92 15.45
N PRO A 149 -19.38 -2.31 16.64
CA PRO A 149 -18.69 -2.74 17.85
C PRO A 149 -18.91 -4.23 18.15
N ILE A 150 -20.13 -4.73 17.95
CA ILE A 150 -20.48 -6.13 18.17
C ILE A 150 -19.78 -7.01 17.14
N LEU A 151 -19.85 -6.66 15.84
CA LEU A 151 -19.18 -7.44 14.79
C LEU A 151 -17.65 -7.47 14.92
N ARG A 152 -17.05 -6.42 15.50
CA ARG A 152 -15.60 -6.35 15.73
C ARG A 152 -15.14 -7.10 16.97
N ASN A 153 -16.02 -7.28 17.97
CA ASN A 153 -15.70 -8.03 19.16
C ASN A 153 -16.12 -9.50 18.97
N PRO A 154 -15.16 -10.45 18.82
CA PRO A 154 -15.50 -11.84 18.57
C PRO A 154 -16.30 -12.47 19.71
N VAL A 155 -16.13 -12.01 20.95
CA VAL A 155 -16.89 -12.51 22.11
C VAL A 155 -18.34 -12.04 22.04
N ASP A 156 -18.58 -10.74 21.86
CA ASP A 156 -19.95 -10.20 21.78
C ASP A 156 -20.71 -10.77 20.58
N PHE A 157 -20.02 -10.94 19.45
CA PHE A 157 -20.59 -11.56 18.26
C PHE A 157 -20.95 -13.02 18.50
N ALA A 158 -20.04 -13.81 19.07
CA ALA A 158 -20.30 -15.21 19.39
C ALA A 158 -21.44 -15.36 20.40
N SER A 159 -21.46 -14.54 21.46
CA SER A 159 -22.55 -14.50 22.43
C SER A 159 -23.89 -14.12 21.80
N THR A 160 -23.90 -13.22 20.81
CA THR A 160 -25.12 -12.89 20.06
C THR A 160 -25.66 -14.10 19.31
N LEU A 161 -24.78 -14.88 18.64
CA LEU A 161 -25.16 -16.10 17.94
C LEU A 161 -25.60 -17.22 18.90
N GLU A 162 -24.96 -17.32 20.07
CA GLU A 162 -25.33 -18.27 21.13
C GLU A 162 -26.70 -17.96 21.72
N ILE A 163 -26.95 -16.72 22.13
CA ILE A 163 -28.26 -16.28 22.65
C ILE A 163 -29.35 -16.46 21.60
N ALA A 164 -29.03 -16.29 20.32
CA ALA A 164 -29.94 -16.55 19.21
C ALA A 164 -30.22 -18.05 18.98
N GLY A 165 -29.58 -18.96 19.73
CA GLY A 165 -29.73 -20.40 19.58
C GLY A 165 -29.10 -20.95 18.30
N LEU A 166 -28.15 -20.21 17.72
CA LEU A 166 -27.42 -20.61 16.50
C LEU A 166 -26.07 -21.24 16.81
N ALA A 167 -25.61 -21.19 18.06
CA ALA A 167 -24.44 -21.97 18.47
C ALA A 167 -24.81 -23.45 18.64
N GLY A 168 -23.87 -24.33 18.28
CA GLY A 168 -23.88 -25.75 18.62
C GLY A 168 -22.91 -26.05 19.76
N ILE A 169 -23.11 -27.18 20.43
CA ILE A 169 -22.22 -27.65 21.49
C ILE A 169 -21.55 -28.93 21.00
N VAL A 170 -20.23 -28.99 21.11
CA VAL A 170 -19.44 -30.19 20.82
C VAL A 170 -18.75 -30.62 22.10
N VAL A 171 -19.08 -31.81 22.60
CA VAL A 171 -18.39 -32.43 23.73
C VAL A 171 -17.33 -33.37 23.18
N GLN A 172 -16.08 -33.21 23.64
CA GLN A 172 -14.96 -34.06 23.28
C GLN A 172 -14.34 -34.63 24.54
N THR A 173 -14.02 -35.92 24.55
CA THR A 173 -13.28 -36.53 25.64
C THR A 173 -11.79 -36.43 25.36
N VAL A 174 -11.06 -35.69 26.19
CA VAL A 174 -9.61 -35.50 26.08
C VAL A 174 -8.91 -36.35 27.15
N PRO A 175 -7.94 -37.19 26.79
CA PRO A 175 -7.14 -37.90 27.76
C PRO A 175 -6.24 -36.92 28.52
N THR A 176 -6.26 -36.98 29.85
CA THR A 176 -5.37 -36.22 30.74
C THR A 176 -4.63 -37.17 31.69
N PRO A 177 -3.52 -36.75 32.31
CA PRO A 177 -2.82 -37.57 33.31
C PRO A 177 -3.69 -37.99 34.51
N ALA A 178 -4.78 -37.27 34.78
CA ALA A 178 -5.74 -37.57 35.84
C ALA A 178 -6.94 -38.43 35.38
N GLY A 179 -6.97 -38.87 34.11
CA GLY A 179 -8.07 -39.59 33.50
C GLY A 179 -8.67 -38.86 32.29
N ASN A 180 -9.84 -39.31 31.85
CA ASN A 180 -10.56 -38.67 30.75
C ASN A 180 -11.29 -37.41 31.24
N GLN A 181 -11.05 -36.27 30.57
CA GLN A 181 -11.76 -35.02 30.84
C GLN A 181 -12.70 -34.70 29.67
N GLU A 182 -13.93 -34.30 29.96
CA GLU A 182 -14.84 -33.78 28.95
C GLU A 182 -14.56 -32.29 28.71
N LEU A 183 -14.24 -31.97 27.46
CA LEU A 183 -14.11 -30.61 26.95
C LEU A 183 -15.38 -30.26 26.18
N THR A 184 -16.13 -29.29 26.69
CA THR A 184 -17.31 -28.75 26.00
C THR A 184 -16.92 -27.50 25.23
N THR A 185 -17.05 -27.55 23.91
CA THR A 185 -16.73 -26.44 23.01
C THR A 185 -18.02 -25.90 22.41
N VAL A 186 -18.27 -24.60 22.59
CA VAL A 186 -19.32 -23.89 21.87
C VAL A 186 -18.82 -23.57 20.46
N ARG A 187 -19.60 -23.99 19.45
CA ARG A 187 -19.30 -23.74 18.04
C ARG A 187 -20.34 -22.80 17.48
N VAL A 188 -19.91 -21.66 16.94
CA VAL A 188 -20.81 -20.74 16.23
C VAL A 188 -20.72 -20.94 14.72
N PRO A 189 -21.78 -20.62 13.95
CA PRO A 189 -21.74 -20.65 12.50
C PRO A 189 -20.62 -19.74 11.95
N PRO A 190 -19.73 -20.25 11.09
CA PRO A 190 -18.68 -19.43 10.48
C PRO A 190 -19.24 -18.27 9.66
N LEU A 191 -18.75 -17.06 9.89
CA LEU A 191 -19.04 -15.89 9.05
C LEU A 191 -18.15 -15.93 7.81
N LEU A 192 -18.74 -16.13 6.64
CA LEU A 192 -18.04 -16.28 5.36
C LEU A 192 -17.81 -14.94 4.66
N ARG A 193 -18.76 -14.02 4.76
CA ARG A 193 -18.69 -12.73 4.07
C ARG A 193 -19.44 -11.65 4.84
N VAL A 194 -18.86 -10.46 4.86
CA VAL A 194 -19.53 -9.20 5.20
C VAL A 194 -19.56 -8.34 3.94
N GLY A 195 -20.72 -7.80 3.58
CA GLY A 195 -20.88 -6.91 2.44
C GLY A 195 -21.84 -5.78 2.74
N TYR A 196 -21.77 -4.71 1.96
CA TYR A 196 -22.72 -3.61 2.04
C TYR A 196 -23.22 -3.29 0.63
N THR A 197 -24.54 -3.25 0.45
CA THR A 197 -25.16 -2.93 -0.83
C THR A 197 -26.51 -2.28 -0.60
N ALA A 198 -26.82 -1.24 -1.37
CA ALA A 198 -28.12 -0.58 -1.38
C ALA A 198 -28.68 -0.26 0.03
N GLY A 199 -27.86 0.25 0.95
CA GLY A 199 -28.30 0.59 2.31
C GLY A 199 -28.30 -0.55 3.31
N ALA A 200 -28.04 -1.78 2.88
CA ALA A 200 -28.12 -2.98 3.70
C ALA A 200 -26.75 -3.62 3.98
N LEU A 201 -26.55 -4.05 5.22
CA LEU A 201 -25.40 -4.84 5.65
C LEU A 201 -25.75 -6.33 5.49
N ILE A 202 -24.93 -7.06 4.74
CA ILE A 202 -25.12 -8.47 4.43
C ILE A 202 -24.07 -9.29 5.16
N LEU A 203 -24.51 -10.29 5.92
CA LEU A 203 -23.69 -11.27 6.61
C LEU A 203 -24.03 -12.66 6.06
N ASP A 204 -23.08 -13.32 5.39
CA ASP A 204 -23.26 -14.69 4.92
C ASP A 204 -22.57 -15.66 5.88
N PHE A 205 -23.28 -16.69 6.32
CA PHE A 205 -22.82 -17.71 7.26
C PHE A 205 -22.82 -19.10 6.63
N ASP A 206 -21.89 -19.92 7.08
CA ASP A 206 -21.96 -21.37 6.89
C ASP A 206 -22.73 -22.00 8.04
N GLY A 207 -23.79 -22.72 7.74
CA GLY A 207 -24.66 -23.37 8.70
C GLY A 207 -23.96 -24.50 9.43
N LEU A 208 -24.24 -24.65 10.71
CA LEU A 208 -23.84 -25.88 11.41
C LEU A 208 -24.74 -27.05 10.97
N PRO A 209 -24.24 -28.30 11.01
CA PRO A 209 -25.05 -29.47 10.70
C PRO A 209 -26.37 -29.49 11.50
N GLY A 210 -27.49 -29.72 10.81
CA GLY A 210 -28.84 -29.72 11.40
C GLY A 210 -29.50 -28.35 11.50
N GLN A 211 -28.81 -27.26 11.18
CA GLN A 211 -29.46 -25.95 11.04
C GLN A 211 -30.26 -25.88 9.74
N THR A 212 -31.42 -25.23 9.82
CA THR A 212 -32.33 -25.03 8.70
C THR A 212 -32.72 -23.56 8.63
N LEU A 213 -33.20 -23.10 7.47
CA LEU A 213 -33.73 -21.74 7.35
C LEU A 213 -34.82 -21.43 8.38
N GLY A 214 -35.62 -22.43 8.78
CA GLY A 214 -36.62 -22.29 9.82
C GLY A 214 -36.02 -21.95 11.20
N VAL A 215 -34.87 -22.54 11.56
CA VAL A 215 -34.14 -22.21 12.79
C VAL A 215 -33.67 -20.75 12.71
N TRP A 216 -32.99 -20.40 11.62
CA TRP A 216 -32.45 -19.06 11.40
C TRP A 216 -33.52 -17.96 11.39
N ARG A 217 -34.69 -18.22 10.79
CA ARG A 217 -35.83 -17.29 10.81
C ARG A 217 -36.42 -17.10 12.21
N ARG A 218 -36.47 -18.15 13.05
CA ARG A 218 -36.91 -18.01 14.45
C ARG A 218 -35.91 -17.19 15.27
N SER A 219 -34.63 -17.31 14.96
CA SER A 219 -33.54 -16.55 15.59
C SER A 219 -33.44 -15.09 15.13
N ALA A 220 -34.15 -14.71 14.06
CA ALA A 220 -33.99 -13.41 13.41
C ALA A 220 -34.22 -12.23 14.38
N GLU A 221 -35.25 -12.27 15.22
CA GLU A 221 -35.54 -11.15 16.12
C GLU A 221 -34.47 -10.99 17.21
N VAL A 222 -33.93 -12.11 17.71
CA VAL A 222 -32.81 -12.09 18.67
C VAL A 222 -31.55 -11.53 18.01
N LEU A 223 -31.26 -11.94 16.76
CA LEU A 223 -30.15 -11.39 15.99
C LEU A 223 -30.33 -9.90 15.70
N ARG A 224 -31.54 -9.46 15.32
CA ARG A 224 -31.84 -8.05 15.06
C ARG A 224 -31.55 -7.19 16.27
N SER A 225 -32.05 -7.62 17.44
CA SER A 225 -31.85 -6.94 18.71
C SER A 225 -30.37 -6.96 19.12
N GLY A 226 -29.75 -8.15 19.10
CA GLY A 226 -28.35 -8.35 19.48
C GLY A 226 -27.38 -7.55 18.61
N LEU A 227 -27.59 -7.54 17.29
CA LEU A 227 -26.81 -6.75 16.32
C LEU A 227 -27.25 -5.29 16.23
N ARG A 228 -28.26 -4.89 17.00
CA ARG A 228 -28.78 -3.51 17.08
C ARG A 228 -29.17 -2.94 15.70
N ALA A 229 -29.76 -3.78 14.86
CA ALA A 229 -30.27 -3.40 13.55
C ALA A 229 -31.73 -2.96 13.63
N SER A 230 -32.17 -2.11 12.70
CA SER A 230 -33.56 -1.67 12.62
C SER A 230 -34.46 -2.74 12.04
N SER A 231 -33.99 -3.43 10.99
CA SER A 231 -34.68 -4.59 10.45
C SER A 231 -33.70 -5.72 10.11
N ILE A 232 -34.25 -6.92 9.97
CA ILE A 232 -33.52 -8.12 9.59
C ILE A 232 -34.36 -8.94 8.60
N THR A 233 -33.70 -9.51 7.60
CA THR A 233 -34.26 -10.60 6.80
C THR A 233 -33.25 -11.75 6.74
N VAL A 234 -33.77 -12.97 6.70
CA VAL A 234 -32.94 -14.18 6.63
C VAL A 234 -33.40 -15.07 5.50
N ASP A 235 -32.45 -15.42 4.63
CA ASP A 235 -32.62 -16.31 3.49
C ASP A 235 -31.51 -17.38 3.42
N GLU A 236 -31.74 -18.40 2.60
CA GLU A 236 -30.79 -19.50 2.36
C GLU A 236 -30.51 -19.54 0.86
N PRO A 237 -29.53 -18.76 0.37
CA PRO A 237 -29.29 -18.65 -1.07
C PRO A 237 -28.77 -19.96 -1.68
N ILE A 238 -28.08 -20.76 -0.87
CA ILE A 238 -27.51 -22.06 -1.24
C ILE A 238 -27.69 -22.96 -0.01
N GLY A 239 -28.08 -24.23 -0.21
CA GLY A 239 -28.31 -25.16 0.89
C GLY A 239 -27.16 -25.20 1.89
N GLY A 240 -27.48 -24.99 3.17
CA GLY A 240 -26.52 -24.91 4.26
C GLY A 240 -25.86 -23.54 4.45
N ARG A 241 -26.06 -22.58 3.54
CA ARG A 241 -25.53 -21.20 3.67
C ARG A 241 -26.66 -20.25 3.99
N PHE A 242 -26.50 -19.45 5.05
CA PHE A 242 -27.52 -18.51 5.50
C PHE A 242 -27.07 -17.08 5.26
N ARG A 243 -27.95 -16.27 4.69
CA ARG A 243 -27.74 -14.84 4.50
C ARG A 243 -28.62 -14.07 5.47
N VAL A 244 -27.98 -13.23 6.26
CA VAL A 244 -28.63 -12.25 7.12
C VAL A 244 -28.44 -10.88 6.49
N THR A 245 -29.54 -10.24 6.12
CA THR A 245 -29.54 -8.87 5.61
C THR A 245 -30.10 -7.96 6.68
N LEU A 246 -29.33 -6.96 7.07
CA LEU A 246 -29.68 -5.99 8.09
C LEU A 246 -29.88 -4.64 7.41
N THR A 247 -30.91 -3.91 7.82
CA THR A 247 -31.04 -2.48 7.50
C THR A 247 -30.87 -1.68 8.79
N GLY A 248 -30.13 -0.58 8.72
CA GLY A 248 -29.98 0.33 9.86
C GLY A 248 -31.14 1.32 9.94
N GLU A 249 -31.05 2.27 10.86
CA GLU A 249 -32.08 3.29 11.02
C GLU A 249 -32.11 4.15 9.76
N GLU A 250 -33.26 4.23 9.08
CA GLU A 250 -33.50 5.29 8.10
C GLU A 250 -33.44 6.61 8.88
N THR A 251 -32.37 7.36 8.67
CA THR A 251 -32.33 8.77 9.07
C THR A 251 -33.31 9.48 8.13
N ARG A 252 -34.53 9.69 8.61
CA ARG A 252 -35.53 10.57 7.98
C ARG A 252 -35.12 12.03 8.11
#